data_AF-A0A960MTS0-F1
#
_entry.id   AF-A0A960MTS0-F1
#
_cell.length_a   1.000
_cell.length_b   1.000
_cell.length_c   1.000
_cell.angle_alpha   90.00
_cell.angle_beta   90.00
_cell.angle_gamma   90.00
#
_symmetry.space_group_name_H-M   'P 1'
#
loop_
_entity.id
_entity.type
_entity.pdbx_description
1 polymer ?
#
loop_
_entity_poly.entity_id
_entity_poly.type
_entity_poly.pdbx_seq_one_letter_code
_entity_poly.pdbx_strand_id
1 'polypeptide(L)'
;MKPAQLVLLLVILVLGIVNLLASFGVIGESSAPKASAAAAGGNFEYRVVTPQEMDTIGFKAVATELGIKEDEEGKMQLPGARVVKNALLQTTFNELKKEGWELVSITADSLYVFRKPGA
;
A
#
# COMPACT_ATOMS: atom_id res chain seq x y z
N MET A 1 11.42 -52.33 -13.74
CA MET A 1 10.22 -51.46 -13.91
C MET A 1 9.72 -51.64 -15.33
N LYS A 2 8.42 -51.84 -15.53
CA LYS A 2 7.85 -52.04 -16.87
C LYS A 2 7.89 -50.71 -17.64
N PRO A 3 8.08 -50.70 -18.97
CA PRO A 3 8.11 -49.46 -19.76
C PRO A 3 6.85 -48.61 -19.54
N ALA A 4 5.69 -49.24 -19.33
CA ALA A 4 4.44 -48.56 -18.97
C ALA A 4 4.50 -47.77 -17.65
N GLN A 5 5.26 -48.25 -16.65
CA GLN A 5 5.43 -47.54 -15.37
C GLN A 5 6.31 -46.30 -15.54
N LEU A 6 7.32 -46.38 -16.40
CA LEU A 6 8.24 -45.26 -16.67
C LEU A 6 7.53 -44.14 -17.45
N VAL A 7 6.68 -44.51 -18.41
CA VAL A 7 5.82 -43.58 -19.14
C VAL A 7 4.83 -42.90 -18.19
N LEU A 8 4.17 -43.66 -17.31
CA LEU A 8 3.22 -43.10 -16.33
C LEU A 8 3.89 -42.08 -15.40
N LEU A 9 5.10 -42.40 -14.91
CA LEU A 9 5.85 -41.53 -14.00
C LEU A 9 6.29 -40.23 -14.69
N LEU A 10 6.69 -40.32 -15.96
CA LEU A 10 7.06 -39.16 -16.77
C LEU A 10 5.85 -38.26 -17.07
N VAL A 11 4.67 -38.82 -17.33
CA VAL A 11 3.44 -38.04 -17.52
C VAL A 11 3.06 -37.28 -16.25
N ILE A 12 3.12 -37.94 -15.08
CA ILE A 12 2.84 -37.30 -13.79
C ILE A 12 3.85 -36.17 -13.50
N LEU A 13 5.13 -36.40 -13.80
CA LEU A 13 6.18 -35.39 -13.64
C LEU A 13 5.91 -34.16 -14.51
N VAL A 14 5.57 -34.36 -15.79
CA VAL A 14 5.25 -33.26 -16.72
C VAL A 14 4.03 -32.48 -16.25
N LEU A 15 2.96 -33.16 -15.83
CA LEU A 15 1.77 -32.49 -15.28
C LEU A 15 2.10 -31.68 -14.01
N GLY A 16 2.96 -32.21 -13.14
CA GLY A 16 3.44 -31.49 -11.96
C GLY A 16 4.24 -30.23 -12.31
N ILE A 17 5.14 -30.31 -13.29
CA ILE A 17 5.94 -29.18 -13.77
C ILE A 17 5.04 -28.12 -14.41
N VAL A 18 4.07 -28.52 -15.24
CA VAL A 18 3.12 -27.59 -15.86
C VAL A 18 2.26 -26.88 -14.82
N ASN A 19 1.77 -27.60 -13.80
CA ASN A 19 0.99 -27.00 -12.72
C ASN A 19 1.83 -26.04 -11.87
N LEU A 20 3.09 -26.38 -11.63
CA LEU A 20 4.03 -25.51 -10.92
C LEU A 20 4.30 -24.22 -11.71
N LEU A 21 4.56 -24.33 -13.02
CA LEU A 21 4.79 -23.19 -13.91
C LEU A 21 3.54 -22.31 -14.07
N ALA A 22 2.34 -22.89 -14.06
CA ALA A 22 1.09 -22.16 -14.01
C ALA A 22 0.93 -21.39 -12.68
N SER A 23 1.29 -22.00 -11.55
CA SER A 23 1.27 -21.33 -10.25
C SER A 23 2.29 -20.18 -10.14
N PHE A 24 3.41 -20.26 -10.84
CA PHE A 24 4.41 -19.19 -10.91
C PHE A 24 4.09 -18.12 -11.96
N GLY A 25 2.97 -18.23 -12.68
CA GLY A 25 2.54 -17.23 -13.66
C GLY A 25 3.39 -17.20 -14.94
N VAL A 26 4.22 -18.22 -15.19
CA VAL A 26 5.14 -18.28 -16.34
C VAL A 26 4.42 -18.68 -17.63
N ILE A 27 3.29 -19.39 -17.55
CA ILE A 27 2.56 -19.95 -18.70
C ILE A 27 1.19 -19.24 -18.93
N GLY A 28 0.95 -18.10 -18.28
CA GLY A 28 -0.31 -17.36 -18.38
C GLY A 28 -0.14 -15.91 -18.82
N GLU A 29 0.02 -15.65 -20.12
CA GLU A 29 -0.16 -14.30 -20.64
C GLU A 29 -1.66 -13.99 -20.77
N SER A 30 -2.13 -13.10 -19.88
CA SER A 30 -3.35 -12.27 -19.96
C SER A 30 -4.72 -12.97 -19.89
N SER A 31 -5.47 -12.67 -18.82
CA SER A 31 -6.93 -12.38 -18.78
C SER A 31 -7.54 -12.69 -17.39
N ALA A 32 -7.07 -12.03 -16.33
CA ALA A 32 -7.80 -11.94 -15.08
C ALA A 32 -7.53 -10.57 -14.44
N PRO A 33 -8.53 -9.95 -13.79
CA PRO A 33 -8.43 -8.57 -13.34
C PRO A 33 -7.35 -8.45 -12.27
N LYS A 34 -6.51 -7.41 -12.42
CA LYS A 34 -5.46 -6.96 -11.48
C LYS A 34 -5.85 -7.19 -10.01
N ALA A 35 -5.49 -8.35 -9.47
CA ALA A 35 -5.00 -8.38 -8.10
C ALA A 35 -3.65 -7.67 -8.18
N SER A 36 -3.59 -6.47 -7.61
CA SER A 36 -2.44 -5.56 -7.61
C SER A 36 -1.16 -6.26 -7.12
N ALA A 37 -0.52 -7.01 -8.01
CA ALA A 37 0.93 -7.17 -8.02
C ALA A 37 1.48 -5.83 -8.52
N ALA A 38 1.56 -4.86 -7.60
CA ALA A 38 2.47 -3.74 -7.72
C ALA A 38 3.91 -4.27 -7.58
N ALA A 39 4.31 -5.09 -8.54
CA ALA A 39 5.68 -5.51 -8.79
C ALA A 39 5.96 -5.26 -10.29
N ALA A 40 5.56 -4.09 -10.77
CA ALA A 40 6.18 -3.49 -11.94
C ALA A 40 7.44 -2.77 -11.42
N GLY A 41 8.59 -3.08 -12.00
CA GLY A 41 9.91 -2.60 -11.60
C GLY A 41 10.11 -1.09 -11.77
N GLY A 42 9.41 -0.30 -10.97
CA GLY A 42 9.84 1.03 -10.56
C GLY A 42 10.46 0.91 -9.16
N ASN A 43 11.56 1.62 -8.90
CA ASN A 43 11.96 1.85 -7.53
C ASN A 43 10.79 2.56 -6.85
N PHE A 44 10.22 1.99 -5.80
CA PHE A 44 9.17 2.66 -5.01
C PHE A 44 9.72 2.87 -3.61
N GLU A 45 9.63 4.11 -3.13
CA GLU A 45 9.87 4.42 -1.73
C GLU A 45 8.62 4.10 -0.93
N TYR A 46 8.78 3.42 0.21
CA TYR A 46 7.68 3.06 1.09
C TYR A 46 7.82 3.78 2.43
N ARG A 47 6.70 4.28 2.94
CA ARG A 47 6.61 4.91 4.26
C ARG A 47 5.45 4.33 5.03
N VAL A 48 5.71 3.90 6.26
CA VAL A 48 4.68 3.49 7.21
C VAL A 48 4.38 4.67 8.13
N VAL A 49 3.10 4.97 8.33
CA VAL A 49 2.62 6.06 9.17
C VAL A 49 1.62 5.51 10.17
N THR A 50 1.84 5.78 11.44
CA THR A 50 0.94 5.39 12.53
C THR A 50 -0.32 6.27 12.56
N PRO A 51 -1.43 5.83 13.19
CA PRO A 51 -2.62 6.67 13.38
C PRO A 51 -2.31 8.01 14.07
N GLN A 52 -1.40 8.01 15.04
CA GLN A 52 -1.02 9.22 15.77
C GLN A 52 -0.24 10.21 14.87
N GLU A 53 0.60 9.71 13.97
CA GLU A 53 1.29 10.53 12.98
C GLU A 53 0.31 11.06 11.92
N MET A 54 -0.65 10.25 11.48
CA MET A 54 -1.73 10.70 10.57
C MET A 54 -2.56 11.84 11.16
N ASP A 55 -2.91 11.72 12.44
CA ASP A 55 -3.60 12.78 13.18
C ASP A 55 -2.72 14.04 13.25
N THR A 56 -1.43 13.89 13.56
CA THR A 56 -0.48 15.02 13.63
C THR A 56 -0.34 15.76 12.29
N ILE A 57 -0.20 15.02 11.18
CA ILE A 57 -0.11 15.60 9.84
C ILE A 57 -1.41 16.31 9.47
N GLY A 58 -2.55 15.68 9.75
CA GLY A 58 -3.87 16.28 9.48
C GLY A 58 -4.09 17.55 10.31
N PHE A 59 -3.69 17.54 11.58
CA PHE A 59 -3.77 18.70 12.45
C PHE A 59 -2.89 19.85 11.95
N LYS A 60 -1.65 19.57 11.52
CA LYS A 60 -0.77 20.59 10.91
C LYS A 60 -1.34 21.15 9.61
N ALA A 61 -1.91 20.30 8.76
CA ALA A 61 -2.53 20.72 7.51
C ALA A 61 -3.72 21.67 7.76
N VAL A 62 -4.64 21.28 8.65
CA VAL A 62 -5.80 22.11 9.01
C VAL A 62 -5.39 23.40 9.73
N ALA A 63 -4.39 23.35 10.61
CA ALA A 63 -3.88 24.55 11.27
C ALA A 63 -3.27 25.54 10.27
N THR A 64 -2.57 25.03 9.25
CA THR A 64 -2.02 25.84 8.15
C THR A 64 -3.14 26.48 7.33
N GLU A 65 -4.20 25.72 6.99
CA GLU A 65 -5.38 26.26 6.29
C GLU A 65 -6.14 27.31 7.12
N LEU A 66 -6.22 27.14 8.44
CA LEU A 66 -6.86 28.07 9.36
C LEU A 66 -5.96 29.24 9.76
N GLY A 67 -4.70 29.28 9.30
CA GLY A 67 -3.73 30.32 9.66
C GLY A 67 -3.34 30.32 11.14
N ILE A 68 -3.54 29.20 11.85
CA ILE A 68 -3.18 29.04 13.25
C ILE A 68 -1.68 28.71 13.29
N LYS A 69 -0.88 29.61 13.88
CA LYS A 69 0.55 29.38 14.08
C LYS A 69 0.79 28.57 15.35
N GLU A 70 1.83 27.74 15.33
CA GLU A 70 2.36 27.07 16.52
C GLU A 70 2.72 28.13 17.58
N ASP A 71 2.29 27.90 18.82
CA ASP A 71 2.76 28.63 20.00
C ASP A 71 4.26 28.37 20.23
N GLU A 72 4.95 29.20 21.02
CA GLU A 72 6.36 29.05 21.39
C GLU A 72 6.67 27.71 22.09
N GLU A 73 5.65 27.02 22.62
CA GLU A 73 5.74 25.66 23.16
C GLU A 73 5.49 24.54 22.12
N GLY A 74 5.32 24.87 20.83
CA GLY A 74 5.00 23.90 19.77
C GLY A 74 3.57 23.34 19.86
N LYS A 75 2.69 24.00 20.62
CA LYS A 75 1.28 23.59 20.80
C LYS A 75 0.39 24.37 19.83
N MET A 76 -0.53 23.68 19.17
CA MET A 76 -1.57 24.29 18.34
C MET A 76 -2.93 24.06 18.98
N GLN A 77 -3.62 25.14 19.35
CA GLN A 77 -5.01 25.07 19.80
C GLN A 77 -5.93 25.18 18.59
N LEU A 78 -6.37 24.03 18.09
CA LEU A 78 -7.45 23.96 17.12
C LEU A 78 -8.80 24.14 17.83
N PRO A 79 -9.77 24.86 17.24
CA PRO A 79 -11.11 24.97 17.81
C PRO A 79 -11.75 23.58 17.85
N GLY A 80 -11.75 22.96 19.04
CA GLY A 80 -12.06 21.54 19.29
C GLY A 80 -13.47 21.08 18.94
N ALA A 81 -14.30 21.92 18.33
CA ALA A 81 -15.69 21.62 18.01
C ALA A 81 -15.95 21.25 16.54
N ARG A 82 -15.01 21.47 15.60
CA ARG A 82 -15.28 21.29 14.15
C ARG A 82 -14.33 20.38 13.39
N VAL A 83 -13.27 19.91 14.03
CA VAL A 83 -12.30 19.04 13.39
C VAL A 83 -12.76 17.59 13.54
N VAL A 84 -13.66 17.16 12.67
CA VAL A 84 -14.15 15.78 12.63
C VAL A 84 -12.99 14.89 12.21
N LYS A 85 -12.64 13.86 12.98
CA LYS A 85 -11.53 12.92 12.65
C LYS A 85 -11.58 12.38 11.21
N ASN A 86 -12.78 12.18 10.66
CA ASN A 86 -12.95 11.76 9.27
C ASN A 86 -12.54 12.83 8.25
N ALA A 87 -12.73 14.13 8.56
CA ALA A 87 -12.27 15.21 7.71
C ALA A 87 -10.74 15.32 7.74
N LEU A 88 -10.11 15.10 8.90
CA LEU A 88 -8.64 15.11 9.03
C LEU A 88 -7.99 14.04 8.17
N LEU A 89 -8.50 12.80 8.19
CA LEU A 89 -7.94 11.72 7.38
C LEU A 89 -7.94 12.06 5.90
N GLN A 90 -9.03 12.61 5.37
CA GLN A 90 -9.10 13.03 3.97
C GLN A 90 -8.12 14.15 3.65
N THR A 91 -7.99 15.14 4.54
CA THR A 91 -6.99 16.21 4.38
C THR A 91 -5.57 15.67 4.41
N THR A 92 -5.25 14.77 5.34
CA THR A 92 -3.93 14.11 5.44
C THR A 92 -3.61 13.32 4.18
N PHE A 93 -4.56 12.54 3.65
CA PHE A 93 -4.36 11.79 2.41
C PHE A 93 -4.13 12.72 1.21
N ASN A 94 -4.85 13.84 1.14
CA ASN A 94 -4.66 14.83 0.08
C ASN A 94 -3.27 15.49 0.17
N GLU A 95 -2.80 15.79 1.38
CA GLU A 95 -1.49 16.41 1.58
C GLU A 95 -0.35 15.45 1.20
N LEU A 96 -0.42 14.21 1.66
CA LEU A 96 0.52 13.16 1.27
C LEU A 96 0.51 12.91 -0.24
N LYS A 97 -0.67 12.97 -0.87
CA LYS A 97 -0.79 12.86 -2.33
C LYS A 97 -0.12 14.02 -3.07
N LYS A 98 -0.17 15.26 -2.56
CA LYS A 98 0.57 16.40 -3.14
C LYS A 98 2.09 16.17 -3.08
N GLU A 99 2.58 15.54 -2.02
CA GLU A 99 3.99 15.14 -1.88
C GLU A 99 4.40 13.93 -2.76
N GLY A 100 3.44 13.32 -3.45
CA GLY A 100 3.63 12.17 -4.32
C GLY A 100 3.46 10.81 -3.62
N TRP A 101 2.99 10.80 -2.37
CA TRP A 101 2.72 9.58 -1.61
C TRP A 101 1.29 9.08 -1.88
N GLU A 102 1.16 7.82 -2.26
CA GLU A 102 -0.09 7.12 -2.47
C GLU A 102 -0.33 6.08 -1.36
N LEU A 103 -1.52 6.06 -0.77
CA LEU A 103 -1.91 4.99 0.15
C LEU A 103 -2.01 3.66 -0.59
N VAL A 104 -1.29 2.65 -0.11
CA VAL A 104 -1.24 1.30 -0.68
C VAL A 104 -2.09 0.33 0.13
N SER A 105 -1.94 0.38 1.45
CA SER A 105 -2.62 -0.55 2.35
C SER A 105 -2.76 0.02 3.76
N ILE A 106 -3.68 -0.57 4.50
CA ILE A 106 -3.87 -0.35 5.93
C ILE A 106 -3.69 -1.71 6.60
N THR A 107 -2.79 -1.81 7.58
CA THR A 107 -2.57 -3.07 8.33
C THR A 107 -3.70 -3.31 9.33
N ALA A 108 -3.79 -4.55 9.84
CA ALA A 108 -4.74 -4.88 10.90
C ALA A 108 -4.55 -4.02 12.17
N ASP A 109 -3.31 -3.57 12.41
CA ASP A 109 -2.95 -2.68 13.52
C ASP A 109 -3.20 -1.20 13.21
N SER A 110 -3.97 -0.89 12.15
CA SER A 110 -4.27 0.47 11.70
C SER A 110 -3.05 1.29 11.25
N LEU A 111 -1.97 0.65 10.80
CA LEU A 111 -0.84 1.36 10.20
C LEU A 111 -1.14 1.66 8.73
N TYR A 112 -0.87 2.88 8.32
CA TYR A 112 -1.07 3.35 6.94
C TYR A 112 0.23 3.21 6.17
N VAL A 113 0.20 2.43 5.08
CA VAL A 113 1.37 2.21 4.22
C VAL A 113 1.21 3.06 2.97
N PHE A 114 2.16 3.97 2.77
CA PHE A 114 2.24 4.83 1.61
C PHE A 114 3.39 4.39 0.70
N ARG A 115 3.25 4.61 -0.60
CA ARG A 115 4.32 4.47 -1.59
C ARG A 115 4.48 5.75 -2.40
N LYS A 116 5.68 5.99 -2.90
CA LYS A 116 5.97 7.04 -3.87
C LYS A 116 6.86 6.45 -4.97
N PRO A 117 6.69 6.83 -6.25
CA PRO A 117 7.66 6.47 -7.28
C PRO A 117 9.02 7.04 -6.88
N GLY A 118 9.98 6.14 -6.63
CA GLY A 118 11.38 6.49 -6.41
C GLY A 118 11.97 7.04 -7.70
N ALA A 119 12.70 8.13 -7.56
CA ALA A 119 13.38 8.80 -8.67
C ALA A 119 14.45 7.90 -9.32
#